data_AF-A0AAE0MYY6-F1
#
_entry.id   AF-A0AAE0MYY6-F1
#
_cell.length_a   1.000
_cell.length_b   1.000
_cell.length_c   1.000
_cell.angle_alpha   90.00
_cell.angle_beta   90.00
_cell.angle_gamma   90.00
#
_symmetry.space_group_name_H-M   'P 1'
#
loop_
_entity.id
_entity.type
_entity.pdbx_description
1 polymer ?
#
loop_
_entity_poly.entity_id
_entity_poly.type
_entity_poly.pdbx_seq_one_letter_code
_entity_poly.pdbx_strand_id
1 'polypeptide(L)'
;METRPASTNPEGLYHSLSSSWASYLGAQHNSREVTLLKGALDGHTKQVNVLITSLQNDLARNQQLVTTAFAESKARSEQITFEVNELKPLRYSLPLLKQEVDQDKEEATKTFSELAKKLTDLQQDLGRIQESTLQSIEAIRGQHQSIIGNLSLVEAEMVQLRAEKLLMEQRISALDRKLDGMDASRQEGPPEVPPETVSFINKIFLRSEKLMKLLDDHEAEATEICATQPVSLQKERRIVVKDKGQVEYSGTDRLAEGRKRKIEDSPQDRPKRTLHSYSSRNIRSLYRSFNQEYKNSKPISEVDFIWKFIDSINNPGLSRHIQESLAASLPEYIFTRKETRRPSDQHHINISTKLSWDEFKKALAKTPAM
;
A
#
# COMPACT_ATOMS: atom_id res chain seq x y z
N MET A 1 -55.88 76.11 -132.42
CA MET A 1 -55.87 74.62 -132.44
C MET A 1 -55.94 74.16 -131.01
N GLU A 2 -57.14 73.73 -130.61
CA GLU A 2 -57.48 73.19 -129.31
C GLU A 2 -56.74 71.85 -129.08
N THR A 3 -55.94 71.78 -128.02
CA THR A 3 -55.50 70.50 -127.45
C THR A 3 -56.46 70.13 -126.33
N ARG A 4 -57.21 69.05 -126.59
CA ARG A 4 -58.18 68.38 -125.71
C ARG A 4 -57.72 68.28 -124.24
N PRO A 5 -58.62 68.51 -123.26
CA PRO A 5 -58.36 68.11 -121.89
C PRO A 5 -58.29 66.57 -121.82
N ALA A 6 -57.20 66.07 -121.22
CA ALA A 6 -57.04 64.64 -120.97
C ALA A 6 -58.21 64.14 -120.10
N SER A 7 -58.91 63.13 -120.61
CA SER A 7 -59.99 62.44 -119.91
C SER A 7 -59.50 61.91 -118.57
N THR A 8 -60.09 62.41 -117.49
CA THR A 8 -59.99 61.87 -116.14
C THR A 8 -60.56 60.46 -116.12
N ASN A 9 -59.68 59.46 -116.21
CA ASN A 9 -60.08 58.05 -116.24
C ASN A 9 -60.38 57.60 -114.79
N PRO A 10 -61.64 57.33 -114.40
CA PRO A 10 -62.03 57.09 -113.02
C PRO A 10 -61.37 55.85 -112.41
N GLU A 11 -61.06 54.83 -113.23
CA GLU A 11 -60.39 53.61 -112.75
C GLU A 11 -58.96 53.86 -112.21
N GLY A 12 -58.24 54.85 -112.75
CA GLY A 12 -56.92 55.21 -112.25
C GLY A 12 -56.96 55.82 -110.85
N LEU A 13 -58.02 56.56 -110.53
CA LEU A 13 -58.26 57.09 -109.19
C LEU A 13 -58.64 55.98 -108.20
N TYR A 14 -59.48 55.04 -108.61
CA TYR A 14 -59.83 53.88 -107.76
C TYR A 14 -58.62 52.99 -107.45
N HIS A 15 -57.77 52.71 -108.44
CA HIS A 15 -56.54 51.96 -108.20
C HIS A 15 -55.55 52.71 -107.32
N SER A 16 -55.37 54.02 -107.52
CA SER A 16 -54.52 54.86 -106.67
C SER A 16 -55.03 54.91 -105.23
N LEU A 17 -56.35 55.05 -105.04
CA LEU A 17 -56.99 55.07 -103.73
C LEU A 17 -56.86 53.69 -103.04
N SER A 18 -57.16 52.60 -103.76
CA SER A 18 -57.02 51.23 -103.26
C SER A 18 -55.58 50.91 -102.87
N SER A 19 -54.61 51.28 -103.69
CA SER A 19 -53.19 51.14 -103.40
C SER A 19 -52.77 51.98 -102.19
N SER A 20 -53.27 53.21 -102.08
CA SER A 20 -52.98 54.09 -100.94
C SER A 20 -53.56 53.54 -99.63
N TRP A 21 -54.76 52.96 -99.67
CA TRP A 21 -55.37 52.29 -98.52
C TRP A 21 -54.64 51.01 -98.13
N ALA A 22 -54.26 50.17 -99.09
CA ALA A 22 -53.45 48.98 -98.83
C ALA A 22 -52.10 49.35 -98.19
N SER A 23 -51.46 50.42 -98.69
CA SER A 23 -50.23 50.97 -98.12
C SER A 23 -50.43 51.50 -96.70
N TYR A 24 -51.50 52.27 -96.46
CA TYR A 24 -51.84 52.78 -95.13
C TYR A 24 -52.12 51.65 -94.12
N LEU A 25 -52.91 50.65 -94.52
CA LEU A 25 -53.22 49.49 -93.67
C LEU A 25 -51.97 48.64 -93.40
N GLY A 26 -51.12 48.43 -94.41
CA GLY A 26 -49.83 47.76 -94.24
C GLY A 26 -48.90 48.52 -93.29
N ALA A 27 -48.82 49.85 -93.42
CA ALA A 27 -48.05 50.69 -92.50
C ALA A 27 -48.59 50.64 -91.06
N GLN A 28 -49.91 50.63 -90.88
CA GLN A 28 -50.56 50.46 -89.56
C GLN A 28 -50.24 49.08 -88.96
N HIS A 29 -50.32 48.01 -89.75
CA HIS A 29 -49.98 46.66 -89.30
C HIS A 29 -48.51 46.56 -88.88
N ASN A 30 -47.60 47.00 -89.74
CA ASN A 30 -46.16 46.99 -89.47
C ASN A 30 -45.81 47.83 -88.24
N SER A 31 -46.46 48.98 -88.05
CA SER A 31 -46.26 49.82 -86.85
C SER A 31 -46.69 49.09 -85.57
N ARG A 32 -47.82 48.37 -85.59
CA ARG A 32 -48.27 47.55 -84.45
C ARG A 32 -47.32 46.40 -84.18
N GLU A 33 -46.88 45.68 -85.20
CA GLU A 33 -45.90 44.60 -85.05
C GLU A 33 -44.57 45.10 -84.49
N VAL A 34 -44.05 46.21 -85.01
CA VAL A 34 -42.82 46.84 -84.47
C VAL A 34 -43.00 47.21 -83.00
N THR A 35 -44.16 47.74 -82.62
CA THR A 35 -44.46 48.09 -81.22
C THR A 35 -44.52 46.85 -80.32
N LEU A 36 -45.15 45.77 -80.79
CA LEU A 36 -45.23 44.49 -80.07
C LEU A 36 -43.85 43.84 -79.93
N LEU A 37 -43.07 43.78 -81.01
CA LEU A 37 -41.71 43.23 -81.01
C LEU A 37 -40.79 44.04 -80.09
N LYS A 38 -40.90 45.37 -80.11
CA LYS A 38 -40.16 46.23 -79.18
C LYS A 38 -40.54 45.94 -77.73
N GLY A 39 -41.84 45.83 -77.43
CA GLY A 39 -42.32 45.47 -76.10
C GLY A 39 -41.83 44.10 -75.63
N ALA A 40 -41.82 43.10 -76.52
CA ALA A 40 -41.30 41.77 -76.24
C ALA A 40 -39.78 41.78 -76.00
N LEU A 41 -39.02 42.52 -76.83
CA LEU A 41 -37.58 42.69 -76.69
C LEU A 41 -37.22 43.39 -75.36
N ASP A 42 -37.93 44.46 -75.02
CA ASP A 42 -37.76 45.17 -73.74
C ASP A 42 -38.09 44.25 -72.55
N GLY A 43 -39.14 43.43 -72.67
CA GLY A 43 -39.51 42.41 -71.68
C GLY A 43 -38.41 41.36 -71.49
N HIS A 44 -37.90 40.79 -72.58
CA HIS A 44 -36.78 39.84 -72.53
C HIS A 44 -35.51 40.48 -71.96
N THR A 45 -35.20 41.72 -72.34
CA THR A 45 -34.03 42.45 -71.83
C THR A 45 -34.12 42.64 -70.31
N LYS A 46 -35.30 43.01 -69.79
CA LYS A 46 -35.54 43.11 -68.35
C LYS A 46 -35.37 41.75 -67.66
N GLN A 47 -35.92 40.67 -68.22
CA GLN A 47 -35.80 39.33 -67.65
C GLN A 47 -34.33 38.86 -67.60
N VAL A 48 -33.57 39.08 -68.68
CA VAL A 48 -32.14 38.76 -68.74
C VAL A 48 -31.36 39.56 -67.69
N ASN A 49 -31.64 40.85 -67.52
CA ASN A 49 -31.00 41.67 -66.49
C ASN A 49 -31.29 41.16 -65.06
N VAL A 50 -32.52 40.70 -64.81
CA VAL A 50 -32.88 40.07 -63.51
C VAL A 50 -32.11 38.75 -63.31
N LEU A 51 -31.98 37.92 -64.34
CA LEU A 51 -31.20 36.68 -64.25
C LEU A 51 -29.71 36.95 -64.03
N ILE A 52 -29.13 37.93 -64.72
CA ILE A 52 -27.72 38.32 -64.55
C ILE A 52 -27.48 38.79 -63.11
N THR A 53 -28.33 39.65 -62.58
CA THR A 53 -28.20 40.15 -61.21
C THR A 53 -28.39 39.03 -60.18
N SER A 54 -29.30 38.08 -60.40
CA SER A 54 -29.43 36.88 -59.56
C SER A 54 -28.15 36.03 -59.56
N LEU A 55 -27.60 35.74 -60.74
CA LEU A 55 -26.38 34.95 -60.87
C LEU A 55 -25.16 35.62 -60.22
N GLN A 56 -25.06 36.95 -60.33
CA GLN A 56 -24.02 37.73 -59.66
C GLN A 56 -24.14 37.63 -58.13
N ASN A 57 -25.37 37.72 -57.60
CA ASN A 57 -25.61 37.58 -56.16
C ASN A 57 -25.28 36.16 -55.67
N ASP A 58 -25.64 35.12 -56.42
CA ASP A 58 -25.33 33.74 -56.07
C ASP A 58 -23.83 33.45 -56.14
N LEU A 59 -23.14 34.01 -57.15
CA LEU A 59 -21.68 33.94 -57.23
C LEU A 59 -21.02 34.59 -56.02
N ALA A 60 -21.47 35.79 -55.62
CA ALA A 60 -20.94 36.50 -54.45
C ALA A 60 -21.16 35.70 -53.16
N ARG A 61 -22.34 35.10 -52.97
CA ARG A 61 -22.63 34.21 -51.83
C ARG A 61 -21.72 32.98 -51.81
N ASN A 62 -21.54 32.33 -52.95
CA ASN A 62 -20.65 31.17 -53.05
C ASN A 62 -19.20 31.54 -52.74
N GLN A 63 -18.72 32.68 -53.21
CA GLN A 63 -17.38 33.17 -52.87
C GLN A 63 -17.23 33.44 -51.36
N GLN A 64 -18.24 34.00 -50.72
CA GLN A 64 -18.25 34.18 -49.26
C GLN A 64 -18.19 32.84 -48.53
N LEU A 65 -19.01 31.85 -48.92
CA LEU A 65 -19.02 30.52 -48.32
C LEU A 65 -17.69 29.78 -48.49
N VAL A 66 -17.05 29.88 -49.66
CA VAL A 66 -15.72 29.30 -49.88
C VAL A 66 -14.67 29.98 -49.02
N THR A 67 -14.74 31.31 -48.89
CA THR A 67 -13.80 32.08 -48.07
C THR A 67 -13.94 31.73 -46.58
N THR A 68 -15.17 31.61 -46.08
CA THR A 68 -15.42 31.21 -44.68
C THR A 68 -14.98 29.77 -44.42
N ALA A 69 -15.33 28.83 -45.31
CA ALA A 69 -14.89 27.44 -45.19
C ALA A 69 -13.36 27.30 -45.20
N PHE A 70 -12.67 28.08 -46.03
CA PHE A 70 -11.21 28.12 -46.07
C PHE A 70 -10.62 28.65 -44.75
N ALA A 71 -11.18 29.74 -44.21
CA ALA A 71 -10.75 30.31 -42.94
C ALA A 71 -10.96 29.32 -41.77
N GLU A 72 -12.11 28.64 -41.72
CA GLU A 72 -12.38 27.60 -40.72
C GLU A 72 -11.43 26.41 -40.83
N SER A 73 -11.17 25.94 -42.05
CA SER A 73 -10.22 24.84 -42.29
C SER A 73 -8.81 25.22 -41.84
N LYS A 74 -8.39 26.47 -42.10
CA LYS A 74 -7.09 26.98 -41.67
C LYS A 74 -7.00 27.04 -40.15
N ALA A 75 -8.01 27.58 -39.48
CA ALA A 75 -8.06 27.64 -38.02
C ALA A 75 -8.00 26.25 -37.38
N ARG A 76 -8.71 25.26 -37.93
CA ARG A 76 -8.64 23.86 -37.48
C ARG A 76 -7.23 23.27 -37.67
N SER A 77 -6.59 23.54 -38.81
CA SER A 77 -5.22 23.07 -39.06
C SER A 77 -4.21 23.67 -38.08
N GLU A 78 -4.34 24.96 -37.75
CA GLU A 78 -3.50 25.64 -36.77
C GLU A 78 -3.72 25.09 -35.36
N GLN A 79 -4.98 24.81 -34.98
CA GLN A 79 -5.32 24.16 -33.71
C GLN A 79 -4.69 22.76 -33.60
N ILE A 80 -4.83 21.92 -34.63
CA ILE A 80 -4.22 20.57 -34.64
C ILE A 80 -2.70 20.68 -34.51
N THR A 81 -2.08 21.64 -35.19
CA THR A 81 -0.63 21.86 -35.10
C THR A 81 -0.21 22.27 -33.69
N PHE A 82 -1.00 23.12 -33.02
CA PHE A 82 -0.78 23.49 -31.63
C PHE A 82 -0.89 22.28 -30.69
N GLU A 83 -1.94 21.48 -30.81
CA GLU A 83 -2.14 20.26 -30.01
C GLU A 83 -1.00 19.25 -30.19
N VAL A 84 -0.52 19.05 -31.43
CA VAL A 84 0.64 18.20 -31.70
C VAL A 84 1.91 18.74 -31.06
N ASN A 85 2.09 20.06 -31.02
CA ASN A 85 3.24 20.68 -30.35
C ASN A 85 3.16 20.55 -28.83
N GLU A 86 1.98 20.64 -28.22
CA GLU A 86 1.74 20.38 -26.79
C GLU A 86 2.06 18.91 -26.40
N LEU A 87 1.96 17.97 -27.34
CA LEU A 87 2.33 16.57 -27.13
C LEU A 87 3.85 16.31 -27.22
N LYS A 88 4.66 17.22 -27.77
CA LYS A 88 6.11 17.04 -27.88
C LYS A 88 6.81 16.91 -26.51
N PRO A 89 6.53 17.76 -25.50
CA PRO A 89 7.08 17.60 -24.15
C PRO A 89 6.80 16.22 -23.55
N LEU A 90 5.58 15.69 -23.74
CA LEU A 90 5.19 14.35 -23.26
C LEU A 90 6.05 13.24 -23.90
N ARG A 91 6.43 13.41 -25.16
CA ARG A 91 7.33 12.48 -25.87
C ARG A 91 8.73 12.45 -25.25
N TYR A 92 9.20 13.55 -24.65
CA TYR A 92 10.50 13.61 -23.97
C TYR A 92 10.44 13.21 -22.50
N SER A 93 9.31 13.43 -21.81
CA SER A 93 9.15 13.02 -20.41
C SER A 93 8.92 11.52 -20.25
N LEU A 94 8.32 10.85 -21.25
CA LEU A 94 8.04 9.42 -21.17
C LEU A 94 9.32 8.55 -21.06
N PRO A 95 10.40 8.78 -21.85
CA PRO A 95 11.67 8.07 -21.66
C PRO A 95 12.33 8.34 -20.31
N LEU A 96 12.25 9.58 -19.80
CA LEU A 96 12.80 9.94 -18.49
C LEU A 96 12.08 9.19 -17.37
N LEU A 97 10.74 9.19 -17.39
CA LEU A 97 9.94 8.42 -16.45
C LEU A 97 10.24 6.92 -16.54
N LYS A 98 10.44 6.40 -17.75
CA LYS A 98 10.82 5.00 -17.95
C LYS A 98 12.18 4.69 -17.30
N GLN A 99 13.15 5.58 -17.47
CA GLN A 99 14.47 5.44 -16.84
C GLN A 99 14.38 5.48 -15.31
N GLU A 100 13.58 6.38 -14.75
CA GLU A 100 13.34 6.47 -13.30
C GLU A 100 12.71 5.17 -12.77
N VAL A 101 11.69 4.63 -13.45
CA VAL A 101 11.07 3.35 -13.10
C VAL A 101 12.07 2.18 -13.18
N ASP A 102 12.93 2.16 -14.19
CA ASP A 102 13.96 1.12 -14.33
C ASP A 102 15.02 1.22 -13.20
N GLN A 103 15.40 2.44 -12.79
CA GLN A 103 16.30 2.70 -11.66
C GLN A 103 15.68 2.27 -10.33
N ASP A 104 14.45 2.70 -10.06
CA ASP A 104 13.70 2.32 -8.85
C ASP A 104 13.56 0.80 -8.74
N LYS A 105 13.32 0.13 -9.88
CA LYS A 105 13.26 -1.34 -9.94
C LYS A 105 14.61 -1.96 -9.59
N GLU A 106 15.72 -1.43 -10.10
CA GLU A 106 17.05 -1.92 -9.78
C GLU A 106 17.36 -1.74 -8.27
N GLU A 107 17.06 -0.58 -7.70
CA GLU A 107 17.23 -0.31 -6.27
C GLU A 107 16.37 -1.23 -5.41
N ALA A 108 15.10 -1.43 -5.78
CA ALA A 108 14.22 -2.37 -5.12
C ALA A 108 14.81 -3.79 -5.16
N THR A 109 15.30 -4.26 -6.31
CA THR A 109 15.91 -5.60 -6.40
C THR A 109 17.17 -5.74 -5.53
N LYS A 110 18.00 -4.70 -5.42
CA LYS A 110 19.17 -4.68 -4.52
C LYS A 110 18.73 -4.80 -3.07
N THR A 111 17.79 -3.97 -2.61
CA THR A 111 17.29 -4.03 -1.23
C THR A 111 16.64 -5.37 -0.90
N PHE A 112 15.87 -5.96 -1.83
CA PHE A 112 15.32 -7.31 -1.67
C PHE A 112 16.42 -8.37 -1.54
N SER A 113 17.48 -8.28 -2.34
CA SER A 113 18.61 -9.22 -2.24
C SER A 113 19.36 -9.12 -0.91
N GLU A 114 19.53 -7.89 -0.38
CA GLU A 114 20.14 -7.65 0.93
C GLU A 114 19.26 -8.20 2.07
N LEU A 115 17.94 -7.98 1.99
CA LEU A 115 16.98 -8.53 2.95
C LEU A 115 16.96 -10.06 2.91
N ALA A 116 17.00 -10.66 1.73
CA ALA A 116 17.07 -12.10 1.58
C ALA A 116 18.33 -12.67 2.22
N LYS A 117 19.49 -12.02 2.02
CA LYS A 117 20.75 -12.42 2.67
C LYS A 117 20.67 -12.30 4.19
N LYS A 118 20.14 -11.19 4.71
CA LYS A 118 19.94 -11.03 6.17
C LYS A 118 19.01 -12.09 6.74
N LEU A 119 17.97 -12.48 6.00
CA LEU A 119 17.05 -13.54 6.41
C LEU A 119 17.76 -14.90 6.48
N THR A 120 18.59 -15.23 5.49
CA THR A 120 19.37 -16.48 5.50
C THR A 120 20.40 -16.51 6.63
N ASP A 121 21.06 -15.38 6.90
CA ASP A 121 22.02 -15.25 8.00
C ASP A 121 21.32 -15.47 9.36
N LEU A 122 20.16 -14.82 9.57
CA LEU A 122 19.36 -15.01 10.78
C LEU A 122 18.83 -16.44 10.94
N GLN A 123 18.42 -17.08 9.84
CA GLN A 123 17.96 -18.47 9.87
C GLN A 123 19.11 -19.43 10.25
N GLN A 124 20.33 -19.17 9.74
CA GLN A 124 21.51 -19.95 10.12
C GLN A 124 21.86 -19.76 11.60
N ASP A 125 21.83 -18.52 12.09
CA ASP A 125 22.11 -18.22 13.50
C ASP A 125 21.08 -18.84 14.44
N LEU A 126 19.79 -18.81 14.07
CA LEU A 126 18.73 -19.51 14.81
C LEU A 126 19.02 -21.02 14.88
N GLY A 127 19.42 -21.63 13.75
CA GLY A 127 19.79 -23.04 13.70
C GLY A 127 20.94 -23.39 14.64
N ARG A 128 22.00 -22.55 14.68
CA ARG A 128 23.12 -22.72 15.62
C ARG A 128 22.69 -22.61 17.09
N ILE A 129 21.83 -21.64 17.40
CA ILE A 129 21.30 -21.47 18.76
C ILE A 129 20.45 -22.70 19.15
N GLN A 130 19.60 -23.20 18.26
CA GLN A 130 18.80 -24.39 18.51
C GLN A 130 19.68 -25.63 18.74
N GLU A 131 20.70 -25.85 17.90
CA GLU A 131 21.62 -26.97 18.03
C GLU A 131 22.41 -26.93 19.34
N SER A 132 23.00 -25.78 19.67
CA SER A 132 23.72 -25.58 20.94
C SER A 132 22.81 -25.74 22.17
N THR A 133 21.56 -25.26 22.08
CA THR A 133 20.58 -25.43 23.16
C THR A 133 20.22 -26.90 23.33
N LEU A 134 20.02 -27.64 22.23
CA LEU A 134 19.72 -29.07 22.26
C LEU A 134 20.87 -29.87 22.85
N GLN A 135 22.11 -29.60 22.45
CA GLN A 135 23.31 -30.21 23.02
C GLN A 135 23.43 -29.93 24.53
N SER A 136 23.14 -28.70 24.97
CA SER A 136 23.15 -28.35 26.39
C SER A 136 22.08 -29.10 27.19
N ILE A 137 20.86 -29.22 26.64
CA ILE A 137 19.77 -29.99 27.27
C ILE A 137 20.15 -31.48 27.37
N GLU A 138 20.77 -32.05 26.34
CA GLU A 138 21.24 -33.44 26.36
C GLU A 138 22.34 -33.67 27.39
N ALA A 139 23.30 -32.74 27.49
CA ALA A 139 24.34 -32.79 28.51
C ALA A 139 23.75 -32.75 29.94
N ILE A 140 22.80 -31.84 30.20
CA ILE A 140 22.11 -31.74 31.49
C ILE A 140 21.31 -33.02 31.78
N ARG A 141 20.62 -33.58 30.78
CA ARG A 141 19.89 -34.85 30.92
C ARG A 141 20.83 -36.00 31.28
N GLY A 142 21.98 -36.09 30.62
CA GLY A 142 23.01 -37.09 30.92
C GLY A 142 23.54 -36.96 32.35
N GLN A 143 23.79 -35.72 32.80
CA GLN A 143 24.19 -35.45 34.19
C GLN A 143 23.11 -35.89 35.20
N HIS A 144 21.84 -35.54 34.95
CA HIS A 144 20.74 -35.97 35.82
C HIS A 144 20.60 -37.49 35.88
N GLN A 145 20.73 -38.19 34.76
CA GLN A 145 20.69 -39.66 34.74
C GLN A 145 21.83 -40.29 35.54
N SER A 146 23.04 -39.72 35.44
CA SER A 146 24.20 -40.15 36.23
C SER A 146 23.96 -39.96 37.73
N ILE A 147 23.45 -38.79 38.14
CA ILE A 147 23.12 -38.51 39.55
C ILE A 147 22.06 -39.49 40.08
N ILE A 148 21.01 -39.77 39.31
CA ILE A 148 19.99 -40.76 39.70
C ILE A 148 20.62 -42.15 39.87
N GLY A 149 21.54 -42.54 38.99
CA GLY A 149 22.30 -43.78 39.12
C GLY A 149 23.11 -43.84 40.41
N ASN A 150 23.87 -42.78 40.72
CA ASN A 150 24.65 -42.69 41.95
C ASN A 150 23.77 -42.72 43.21
N LEU A 151 22.62 -42.02 43.20
CA LEU A 151 21.66 -42.06 44.30
C LEU A 151 21.13 -43.47 44.54
N SER A 152 20.84 -44.22 43.47
CA SER A 152 20.39 -45.61 43.60
C SER A 152 21.47 -46.54 44.18
N LEU A 153 22.74 -46.28 43.88
CA LEU A 153 23.88 -47.00 44.46
C LEU A 153 23.98 -46.72 45.97
N VAL A 154 23.95 -45.45 46.36
CA VAL A 154 23.99 -45.03 47.77
C VAL A 154 22.79 -45.58 48.55
N GLU A 155 21.61 -45.62 47.94
CA GLU A 155 20.43 -46.24 48.55
C GLU A 155 20.65 -47.73 48.82
N ALA A 156 21.21 -48.48 47.85
CA ALA A 156 21.54 -49.89 48.03
C ALA A 156 22.58 -50.11 49.13
N GLU A 157 23.63 -49.28 49.18
CA GLU A 157 24.65 -49.32 50.23
C GLU A 157 24.05 -49.02 51.62
N MET A 158 23.16 -48.03 51.73
CA MET A 158 22.45 -47.74 52.97
C MET A 158 21.59 -48.92 53.45
N VAL A 159 20.90 -49.60 52.53
CA VAL A 159 20.13 -50.81 52.86
C VAL A 159 21.06 -51.91 53.37
N GLN A 160 22.20 -52.13 52.72
CA GLN A 160 23.20 -53.10 53.16
C GLN A 160 23.76 -52.75 54.55
N LEU A 161 24.15 -51.49 54.78
CA LEU A 161 24.67 -51.04 56.07
C LEU A 161 23.64 -51.21 57.19
N ARG A 162 22.35 -50.95 56.92
CA ARG A 162 21.27 -51.18 57.90
C ARG A 162 21.12 -52.67 58.24
N ALA A 163 21.21 -53.55 57.23
CA ALA A 163 21.18 -55.00 57.46
C ALA A 163 22.38 -55.48 58.28
N GLU A 164 23.59 -55.00 57.97
CA GLU A 164 24.80 -55.33 58.72
C GLU A 164 24.76 -54.80 60.15
N LYS A 165 24.23 -53.59 60.37
CA LYS A 165 24.00 -53.02 61.70
C LYS A 165 23.07 -53.91 62.52
N LEU A 166 21.94 -54.33 61.96
CA LEU A 166 20.96 -55.18 62.64
C LEU A 166 21.56 -56.53 63.03
N LEU A 167 22.40 -57.12 62.17
CA LEU A 167 23.14 -58.35 62.47
C LEU A 167 24.13 -58.14 63.63
N MET A 168 24.84 -57.01 63.66
CA MET A 168 25.75 -56.68 64.77
C MET A 168 25.00 -56.47 66.08
N GLU A 169 23.88 -55.73 66.07
CA GLU A 169 23.03 -55.54 67.25
C GLU A 169 22.53 -56.89 67.81
N GLN A 170 22.07 -57.80 66.94
CA GLN A 170 21.69 -59.15 67.34
C GLN A 170 22.86 -59.92 67.98
N ARG A 171 24.06 -59.79 67.42
CA ARG A 171 25.27 -60.45 67.95
C ARG A 171 25.70 -59.88 69.30
N ILE A 172 25.62 -58.56 69.48
CA ILE A 172 25.88 -57.89 70.76
C ILE A 172 24.87 -58.36 71.80
N SER A 173 23.57 -58.33 71.50
CA SER A 173 22.54 -58.83 72.41
C SER A 173 22.73 -60.30 72.78
N ALA A 174 23.24 -61.14 71.87
CA ALA A 174 23.58 -62.52 72.17
C ALA A 174 24.80 -62.66 73.09
N LEU A 175 25.81 -61.79 72.94
CA LEU A 175 26.98 -61.73 73.81
C LEU A 175 26.60 -61.19 75.20
N ASP A 176 25.78 -60.13 75.29
CA ASP A 176 25.29 -59.59 76.56
C ASP A 176 24.56 -60.67 77.36
N ARG A 177 23.67 -61.44 76.72
CA ARG A 177 23.01 -62.59 77.37
C ARG A 177 23.98 -63.67 77.85
N LYS A 178 25.08 -63.92 77.13
CA LYS A 178 26.13 -64.86 77.56
C LYS A 178 26.90 -64.31 78.76
N LEU A 179 27.16 -63.01 78.78
CA LEU A 179 27.90 -62.32 79.84
C LEU A 179 27.06 -62.28 81.13
N ASP A 180 25.77 -61.97 81.03
CA ASP A 180 24.81 -62.07 82.14
C ASP A 180 24.74 -63.51 82.70
N GLY A 181 24.83 -64.52 81.83
CA GLY A 181 24.91 -65.92 82.23
C GLY A 181 26.23 -66.31 82.92
N MET A 182 27.35 -65.68 82.56
CA MET A 182 28.65 -65.88 83.21
C MET A 182 28.73 -65.16 84.56
N ASP A 183 28.13 -63.99 84.71
CA ASP A 183 28.04 -63.29 85.99
C ASP A 183 27.12 -64.03 86.97
N ALA A 184 26.09 -64.74 86.49
CA ALA A 184 25.31 -65.67 87.31
C ALA A 184 26.09 -66.92 87.77
N SER A 185 27.24 -67.20 87.14
CA SER A 185 28.10 -68.37 87.40
C SER A 185 29.34 -68.06 88.25
N ARG A 186 29.49 -66.83 88.76
CA ARG A 186 30.69 -66.37 89.47
C ARG A 186 30.62 -66.52 90.98
N GLN A 187 31.03 -67.71 91.45
CA GLN A 187 31.81 -67.86 92.67
C GLN A 187 33.25 -68.22 92.26
N GLU A 188 34.19 -67.33 92.61
CA GLU A 188 35.66 -67.50 92.63
C GLU A 188 36.44 -67.51 91.28
N GLY A 189 37.22 -66.43 91.04
CA GLY A 189 38.34 -66.39 90.06
C GLY A 189 38.32 -65.18 89.08
N PRO A 190 39.48 -64.54 88.79
CA PRO A 190 39.56 -63.43 87.83
C PRO A 190 39.33 -63.94 86.40
N PRO A 191 38.55 -63.25 85.55
CA PRO A 191 38.08 -63.83 84.30
C PRO A 191 39.07 -63.48 83.18
N GLU A 192 39.62 -64.51 82.54
CA GLU A 192 40.22 -64.31 81.23
C GLU A 192 39.08 -64.06 80.23
N VAL A 193 39.01 -62.83 79.71
CA VAL A 193 38.07 -62.47 78.65
C VAL A 193 38.35 -63.38 77.46
N PRO A 194 37.33 -64.09 76.91
CA PRO A 194 37.55 -64.98 75.79
C PRO A 194 38.23 -64.25 74.62
N PRO A 195 39.28 -64.81 74.01
CA PRO A 195 40.04 -64.16 72.95
C PRO A 195 39.18 -63.82 71.71
N GLU A 196 38.08 -64.56 71.51
CA GLU A 196 37.07 -64.28 70.49
C GLU A 196 36.35 -62.94 70.71
N THR A 197 36.10 -62.56 71.97
CA THR A 197 35.46 -61.29 72.33
C THR A 197 36.40 -60.11 72.08
N VAL A 198 37.68 -60.26 72.43
CA VAL A 198 38.71 -59.24 72.15
C VAL A 198 38.94 -59.08 70.65
N SER A 199 38.96 -60.19 69.91
CA SER A 199 39.05 -60.17 68.43
C SER A 199 37.84 -59.47 67.79
N PHE A 200 36.65 -59.69 68.34
CA PHE A 200 35.43 -59.03 67.86
C PHE A 200 35.43 -57.51 68.14
N ILE A 201 35.84 -57.09 69.33
CA ILE A 201 35.98 -55.67 69.69
C ILE A 201 36.99 -54.99 68.75
N ASN A 202 38.14 -55.61 68.51
CA ASN A 202 39.14 -55.08 67.57
C ASN A 202 38.58 -54.97 66.14
N LYS A 203 37.77 -55.94 65.68
CA LYS A 203 37.10 -55.84 64.37
C LYS A 203 36.08 -54.69 64.29
N ILE A 204 35.37 -54.41 65.39
CA ILE A 204 34.47 -53.25 65.47
C ILE A 204 35.28 -51.96 65.38
N PHE A 205 36.36 -51.83 66.15
CA PHE A 205 37.22 -50.63 66.13
C PHE A 205 37.85 -50.38 64.75
N LEU A 206 38.39 -51.42 64.10
CA LEU A 206 38.91 -51.34 62.73
C LEU A 206 37.85 -50.90 61.73
N ARG A 207 36.61 -51.38 61.91
CA ARG A 207 35.51 -51.00 61.02
C ARG A 207 35.01 -49.58 61.27
N SER A 208 34.97 -49.12 62.53
CA SER A 208 34.66 -47.71 62.83
C SER A 208 35.72 -46.76 62.30
N GLU A 209 37.01 -47.15 62.37
CA GLU A 209 38.10 -46.36 61.77
C GLU A 209 37.95 -46.27 60.25
N LYS A 210 37.60 -47.39 59.59
CA LYS A 210 37.36 -47.42 58.15
C LYS A 210 36.14 -46.59 57.72
N LEU A 211 35.09 -46.55 58.55
CA LEU A 211 33.90 -45.71 58.30
C LEU A 211 34.20 -44.22 58.52
N MET A 212 35.02 -43.86 59.51
CA MET A 212 35.45 -42.47 59.67
C MET A 212 36.30 -42.00 58.49
N LYS A 213 37.23 -42.84 57.98
CA LYS A 213 38.01 -42.50 56.78
C LYS A 213 37.13 -42.24 55.55
N LEU A 214 36.09 -43.05 55.33
CA LEU A 214 35.17 -42.84 54.20
C LEU A 214 34.35 -41.54 54.34
N LEU A 215 34.05 -41.10 55.57
CA LEU A 215 33.41 -39.81 55.81
C LEU A 215 34.38 -38.65 55.53
N ASP A 216 35.64 -38.77 55.97
CA ASP A 216 36.68 -37.77 55.72
C ASP A 216 36.99 -37.62 54.21
N ASP A 217 37.04 -38.74 53.48
CA ASP A 217 37.27 -38.76 52.03
C ASP A 217 36.10 -38.10 51.27
N HIS A 218 34.85 -38.28 51.73
CA HIS A 218 33.67 -37.66 51.14
C HIS A 218 33.56 -36.15 51.40
N GLU A 219 34.03 -35.66 52.55
CA GLU A 219 34.12 -34.22 52.83
C GLU A 219 35.21 -33.53 51.98
N ALA A 220 36.30 -34.23 51.69
CA ALA A 220 37.37 -33.74 50.81
C ALA A 220 36.90 -33.64 49.34
N GLU A 221 36.19 -34.64 48.82
CA GLU A 221 35.61 -34.57 47.46
C GLU A 221 34.48 -33.54 47.34
N ALA A 222 33.66 -33.35 48.38
CA ALA A 222 32.61 -32.33 48.40
C ALA A 222 33.16 -30.90 48.37
N THR A 223 34.36 -30.65 48.92
CA THR A 223 35.03 -29.35 48.85
C THR A 223 35.70 -29.09 47.49
N GLU A 224 36.14 -30.13 46.78
CA GLU A 224 36.78 -29.98 45.47
C GLU A 224 35.75 -29.73 44.35
N ILE A 225 34.56 -30.33 44.43
CA ILE A 225 33.45 -30.11 43.48
C ILE A 225 32.84 -28.70 43.64
N CYS A 226 32.96 -28.08 44.83
CA CYS A 226 32.49 -26.70 45.05
C CYS A 226 33.49 -25.62 44.60
N ALA A 227 34.76 -25.96 44.38
CA ALA A 227 35.81 -25.02 43.94
C ALA A 227 35.99 -24.96 42.41
N THR A 228 35.40 -25.88 41.65
CA THR A 228 35.53 -25.96 40.18
C THR A 228 34.19 -25.84 39.45
N GLN A 229 33.40 -24.82 39.80
CA GLN A 229 32.45 -24.23 38.85
C GLN A 229 32.71 -22.73 38.70
N PRO A 230 33.32 -22.26 37.60
CA PRO A 230 33.16 -20.87 37.21
C PRO A 230 31.72 -20.70 36.74
N VAL A 231 30.85 -20.23 37.64
CA VAL A 231 29.56 -19.64 37.31
C VAL A 231 29.84 -18.42 36.42
N SER A 232 29.93 -18.67 35.11
CA SER A 232 29.90 -17.64 34.08
C SER A 232 28.44 -17.35 33.75
N LEU A 233 27.71 -16.80 34.72
CA LEU A 233 26.41 -16.19 34.48
C LEU A 233 26.56 -14.67 34.54
N GLN A 234 25.99 -14.02 33.53
CA GLN A 234 25.82 -12.58 33.36
C GLN A 234 27.02 -11.78 32.84
N LYS A 235 27.41 -12.06 31.58
CA LYS A 235 27.74 -10.97 30.66
C LYS A 235 26.43 -10.46 30.06
N GLU A 236 25.78 -9.58 30.81
CA GLU A 236 24.68 -8.74 30.37
C GLU A 236 25.15 -7.95 29.13
N ARG A 237 24.91 -8.51 27.94
CA ARG A 237 25.08 -7.79 26.69
C ARG A 237 23.93 -6.78 26.62
N ARG A 238 24.13 -5.62 27.27
CA ARG A 238 23.53 -4.36 26.84
C ARG A 238 23.75 -4.28 25.33
N ILE A 239 22.65 -4.40 24.59
CA ILE A 239 22.57 -3.97 23.20
C ILE A 239 22.75 -2.46 23.25
N VAL A 240 24.01 -2.02 23.21
CA VAL A 240 24.34 -0.64 22.85
C VAL A 240 24.10 -0.58 21.36
N VAL A 241 22.96 -0.02 20.99
CA VAL A 241 22.72 0.56 19.67
C VAL A 241 23.79 1.64 19.50
N LYS A 242 24.94 1.26 18.90
CA LYS A 242 25.91 2.22 18.42
C LYS A 242 25.36 2.80 17.13
N ASP A 243 24.74 3.95 17.30
CA ASP A 243 24.55 4.95 16.27
C ASP A 243 25.94 5.23 15.64
N LYS A 244 26.15 4.73 14.43
CA LYS A 244 27.29 5.09 13.58
C LYS A 244 26.78 6.01 12.49
N GLY A 245 26.52 7.25 12.90
CA GLY A 245 26.45 8.41 12.02
C GLY A 245 27.50 9.42 12.46
N GLN A 246 28.77 9.16 12.15
CA GLN A 246 29.79 10.21 12.16
C GLN A 246 30.78 9.95 11.02
N VAL A 247 30.47 10.59 9.89
CA VAL A 247 31.42 10.89 8.82
C VAL A 247 32.18 12.12 9.28
N GLU A 248 33.47 11.97 9.53
CA GLU A 248 34.41 13.10 9.58
C GLU A 248 34.52 13.66 8.16
N TYR A 249 33.96 14.85 7.94
CA TYR A 249 34.41 15.74 6.88
C TYR A 249 35.39 16.73 7.51
N SER A 250 36.65 16.64 7.07
CA SER A 250 37.63 17.71 7.23
C SER A 250 37.16 18.95 6.44
N GLY A 251 37.21 20.12 7.05
CA GLY A 251 36.95 21.37 6.35
C GLY A 251 36.84 22.55 7.30
N THR A 252 38.00 23.10 7.69
CA THR A 252 38.09 24.42 8.31
C THR A 252 37.78 25.53 7.31
N ASP A 253 37.29 26.63 7.87
CA ASP A 253 37.13 27.98 7.32
C ASP A 253 35.88 28.30 6.51
N ARG A 254 34.93 28.96 7.21
CA ARG A 254 34.38 30.25 6.75
C ARG A 254 33.80 31.06 7.93
N LEU A 255 34.47 32.17 8.23
CA LEU A 255 33.85 33.37 8.78
C LEU A 255 32.91 33.95 7.73
N ALA A 256 31.64 34.20 8.09
CA ALA A 256 30.90 35.44 7.82
C ALA A 256 29.40 35.24 8.08
N GLU A 257 28.94 35.94 9.11
CA GLU A 257 27.74 36.79 9.15
C GLU A 257 26.56 36.50 8.20
N GLY A 258 25.36 36.47 8.79
CA GLY A 258 24.20 37.00 8.08
C GLY A 258 22.82 36.46 8.44
N ARG A 259 22.24 37.03 9.51
CA ARG A 259 20.85 37.54 9.55
C ARG A 259 19.68 36.66 9.02
N LYS A 260 18.79 36.38 9.97
CA LYS A 260 17.36 36.78 10.03
C LYS A 260 16.28 35.69 9.84
N ARG A 261 15.53 35.56 10.95
CA ARG A 261 14.06 35.52 11.13
C ARG A 261 13.36 34.15 11.20
N LYS A 262 12.88 33.89 12.43
CA LYS A 262 11.52 33.46 12.85
C LYS A 262 10.69 32.65 11.86
N ILE A 263 10.23 31.48 12.30
CA ILE A 263 8.81 31.15 12.52
C ILE A 263 8.77 29.94 13.45
N GLU A 264 7.97 30.05 14.52
CA GLU A 264 7.51 28.94 15.36
C GLU A 264 6.73 27.95 14.50
N ASP A 265 7.01 26.65 14.63
CA ASP A 265 5.92 25.66 14.71
C ASP A 265 6.42 24.35 15.32
N SER A 266 5.74 23.98 16.40
CA SER A 266 5.89 22.74 17.16
C SER A 266 5.61 21.50 16.30
N PRO A 267 6.46 20.46 16.33
CA PRO A 267 6.05 19.14 15.86
C PRO A 267 5.23 18.46 16.96
N GLN A 268 3.91 18.40 16.76
CA GLN A 268 3.06 17.46 17.49
C GLN A 268 3.44 16.02 17.14
N ASP A 269 3.83 15.27 18.17
CA ASP A 269 3.87 13.82 18.23
C ASP A 269 2.59 13.22 17.63
N ARG A 270 2.74 12.49 16.51
CA ARG A 270 1.70 11.57 16.03
C ARG A 270 2.00 10.17 16.56
N PRO A 271 1.10 9.54 17.33
CA PRO A 271 1.28 8.16 17.73
C PRO A 271 1.19 7.24 16.50
N LYS A 272 2.15 6.32 16.43
CA LYS A 272 2.22 5.24 15.43
C LYS A 272 0.89 4.50 15.38
N ARG A 273 0.16 4.65 14.27
CA ARG A 273 -1.08 3.92 13.98
C ARG A 273 -0.77 2.43 13.90
N THR A 274 -1.44 1.65 14.75
CA THR A 274 -1.59 0.20 14.59
C THR A 274 -2.33 -0.08 13.28
N LEU A 275 -1.59 -0.44 12.24
CA LEU A 275 -2.13 -0.99 11.01
C LEU A 275 -2.71 -2.38 11.32
N HIS A 276 -3.99 -2.43 11.67
CA HIS A 276 -4.73 -3.69 11.62
C HIS A 276 -4.89 -4.10 10.16
N SER A 277 -4.33 -5.27 9.83
CA SER A 277 -4.48 -5.94 8.55
C SER A 277 -5.96 -6.15 8.24
N TYR A 278 -6.49 -5.32 7.35
CA TYR A 278 -7.87 -5.41 6.85
C TYR A 278 -7.87 -5.79 5.37
N SER A 279 -7.16 -6.87 5.01
CA SER A 279 -7.24 -7.41 3.66
C SER A 279 -8.64 -7.99 3.41
N SER A 280 -9.31 -7.49 2.36
CA SER A 280 -10.63 -7.90 1.83
C SER A 280 -11.88 -7.79 2.74
N ARG A 281 -12.10 -6.65 3.42
CA ARG A 281 -13.43 -6.39 4.03
C ARG A 281 -14.46 -5.91 2.99
N ASN A 282 -15.61 -6.57 2.95
CA ASN A 282 -16.81 -6.12 2.23
C ASN A 282 -17.26 -4.74 2.78
N ILE A 283 -17.61 -3.76 1.94
CA ILE A 283 -17.97 -2.38 2.35
C ILE A 283 -19.00 -2.38 3.48
N ARG A 284 -19.98 -3.28 3.44
CA ARG A 284 -21.01 -3.39 4.50
C ARG A 284 -20.42 -3.65 5.88
N SER A 285 -19.37 -4.48 5.96
CA SER A 285 -18.69 -4.77 7.22
C SER A 285 -17.88 -3.57 7.72
N LEU A 286 -17.26 -2.83 6.81
CA LEU A 286 -16.50 -1.62 7.09
C LEU A 286 -17.42 -0.49 7.56
N TYR A 287 -18.57 -0.34 6.92
CA TYR A 287 -19.61 0.59 7.34
C TYR A 287 -20.12 0.27 8.75
N ARG A 288 -20.40 -1.01 9.06
CA ARG A 288 -20.83 -1.41 10.41
C ARG A 288 -19.77 -1.07 11.47
N SER A 289 -18.48 -1.34 11.20
CA SER A 289 -17.42 -1.03 12.17
C SER A 289 -17.28 0.47 12.40
N PHE A 290 -17.28 1.29 11.34
CA PHE A 290 -17.19 2.75 11.48
C PHE A 290 -18.44 3.36 12.11
N ASN A 291 -19.63 2.82 11.83
CA ASN A 291 -20.85 3.28 12.48
C ASN A 291 -20.86 2.95 13.98
N GLN A 292 -20.31 1.81 14.38
CA GLN A 292 -20.14 1.46 15.78
C GLN A 292 -19.08 2.34 16.46
N GLU A 293 -17.94 2.59 15.78
CA GLU A 293 -16.89 3.50 16.27
C GLU A 293 -17.44 4.92 16.51
N TYR A 294 -18.21 5.47 15.56
CA TYR A 294 -18.84 6.78 15.71
C TYR A 294 -19.84 6.85 16.89
N LYS A 295 -20.60 5.78 17.12
CA LYS A 295 -21.53 5.69 18.26
C LYS A 295 -20.80 5.64 19.60
N ASN A 296 -19.67 4.95 19.65
CA ASN A 296 -18.88 4.80 20.87
C ASN A 296 -18.09 6.08 21.18
N SER A 297 -17.59 6.76 20.15
CA SER A 297 -16.81 7.98 20.29
C SER A 297 -17.10 8.93 19.13
N LYS A 298 -17.76 10.06 19.43
CA LYS A 298 -18.02 11.08 18.42
C LYS A 298 -16.68 11.73 18.02
N PRO A 299 -16.28 11.70 16.73
CA PRO A 299 -15.02 12.27 16.28
C PRO A 299 -15.04 13.80 16.40
N ILE A 300 -13.86 14.38 16.61
CA ILE A 300 -13.66 15.84 16.68
C ILE A 300 -13.93 16.49 15.31
N SER A 301 -13.54 15.81 14.23
CA SER A 301 -13.73 16.23 12.85
C SER A 301 -14.49 15.15 12.10
N GLU A 302 -15.72 15.47 11.68
CA GLU A 302 -16.55 14.51 10.93
C GLU A 302 -15.97 14.25 9.53
N VAL A 303 -15.36 15.26 8.92
CA VAL A 303 -14.69 15.13 7.61
C VAL A 303 -13.50 14.19 7.67
N ASP A 304 -12.64 14.31 8.69
CA ASP A 304 -11.49 13.40 8.84
C ASP A 304 -11.96 11.96 9.09
N PHE A 305 -13.07 11.80 9.80
CA PHE A 305 -13.68 10.50 10.03
C PHE A 305 -14.24 9.88 8.74
N ILE A 306 -14.88 10.69 7.89
CA ILE A 306 -15.33 10.26 6.56
C ILE A 306 -14.14 9.88 5.68
N TRP A 307 -13.07 10.66 5.66
CA TRP A 307 -11.86 10.31 4.92
C TRP A 307 -11.24 9.01 5.42
N LYS A 308 -11.16 8.82 6.74
CA LYS A 308 -10.70 7.56 7.34
C LYS A 308 -11.51 6.36 6.84
N PHE A 309 -12.83 6.51 6.66
CA PHE A 309 -13.69 5.48 6.07
C PHE A 309 -13.35 5.21 4.60
N ILE A 310 -13.23 6.25 3.78
CA ILE A 310 -12.91 6.15 2.34
C ILE A 310 -11.52 5.53 2.13
N ASP A 311 -10.53 5.96 2.90
CA ASP A 311 -9.13 5.46 2.84
C ASP A 311 -9.01 3.99 3.27
N SER A 312 -9.98 3.49 4.05
CA SER A 312 -10.02 2.08 4.46
C SER A 312 -10.56 1.16 3.36
N ILE A 313 -11.04 1.69 2.24
CA ILE A 313 -11.53 0.91 1.10
C ILE A 313 -10.35 0.49 0.23
N ASN A 314 -9.90 -0.76 0.37
CA ASN A 314 -8.72 -1.27 -0.36
C ASN A 314 -8.88 -1.34 -1.89
N ASN A 315 -10.11 -1.40 -2.40
CA ASN A 315 -10.35 -1.48 -3.84
C ASN A 315 -10.45 -0.06 -4.42
N PRO A 316 -9.47 0.39 -5.24
CA PRO A 316 -9.44 1.76 -5.76
C PRO A 316 -10.61 2.06 -6.70
N GLY A 317 -11.05 1.09 -7.51
CA GLY A 317 -12.20 1.28 -8.40
C GLY A 317 -13.51 1.44 -7.63
N LEU A 318 -13.65 0.71 -6.53
CA LEU A 318 -14.82 0.80 -5.65
C LEU A 318 -14.81 2.08 -4.82
N SER A 319 -13.65 2.48 -4.32
CA SER A 319 -13.46 3.77 -3.64
C SER A 319 -13.83 4.92 -4.57
N ARG A 320 -13.34 4.90 -5.81
CA ARG A 320 -13.70 5.88 -6.84
C ARG A 320 -15.20 5.92 -7.12
N HIS A 321 -15.83 4.76 -7.33
CA HIS A 321 -17.27 4.67 -7.58
C HIS A 321 -18.10 5.25 -6.42
N ILE A 322 -17.69 4.99 -5.18
CA ILE A 322 -18.34 5.57 -3.99
C ILE A 322 -18.14 7.09 -3.95
N GLN A 323 -16.92 7.58 -4.18
CA GLN A 323 -16.64 9.01 -4.20
C GLN A 323 -17.47 9.75 -5.27
N GLU A 324 -17.56 9.19 -6.48
CA GLU A 324 -18.38 9.75 -7.57
C GLU A 324 -19.87 9.71 -7.25
N SER A 325 -20.37 8.60 -6.69
CA SER A 325 -21.77 8.46 -6.26
C SER A 325 -22.13 9.44 -5.15
N LEU A 326 -21.21 9.65 -4.20
CA LEU A 326 -21.37 10.61 -3.13
C LEU A 326 -21.43 12.05 -3.68
N ALA A 327 -20.56 12.41 -4.62
CA ALA A 327 -20.60 13.71 -5.30
C ALA A 327 -21.93 13.95 -6.03
N ALA A 328 -22.48 12.92 -6.67
CA ALA A 328 -23.79 13.00 -7.32
C ALA A 328 -24.94 13.16 -6.32
N SER A 329 -24.86 12.49 -5.16
CA SER A 329 -25.94 12.49 -4.15
C SER A 329 -25.93 13.71 -3.21
N LEU A 330 -24.77 14.34 -3.01
CA LEU A 330 -24.56 15.47 -2.10
C LEU A 330 -23.73 16.58 -2.76
N PRO A 331 -24.20 17.18 -3.87
CA PRO A 331 -23.43 18.18 -4.62
C PRO A 331 -23.15 19.47 -3.83
N GLU A 332 -23.94 19.77 -2.80
CA GLU A 332 -23.75 20.94 -1.92
C GLU A 332 -22.54 20.80 -0.98
N TYR A 333 -22.16 19.54 -0.69
CA TYR A 333 -21.13 19.23 0.30
C TYR A 333 -19.91 18.56 -0.32
N ILE A 334 -20.05 17.93 -1.48
CA ILE A 334 -19.01 17.14 -2.11
C ILE A 334 -18.78 17.65 -3.53
N PHE A 335 -17.56 18.12 -3.78
CA PHE A 335 -17.17 18.69 -5.06
C PHE A 335 -16.22 17.75 -5.78
N THR A 336 -16.50 17.42 -7.03
CA THR A 336 -15.54 16.68 -7.87
C THR A 336 -14.31 17.55 -8.11
N ARG A 337 -13.14 17.02 -7.79
CA ARG A 337 -11.87 17.71 -8.04
C ARG A 337 -11.63 17.69 -9.55
N LYS A 338 -11.42 18.87 -10.16
CA LYS A 338 -10.97 18.93 -11.56
C LYS A 338 -9.66 18.15 -11.64
N GLU A 339 -9.63 17.14 -12.51
CA GLU A 339 -8.55 16.16 -12.68
C GLU A 339 -7.19 16.86 -12.66
N THR A 340 -6.53 16.84 -11.49
CA THR A 340 -5.16 17.31 -11.37
C THR A 340 -4.28 16.25 -11.98
N ARG A 341 -3.35 16.63 -12.87
CA ARG A 341 -2.48 15.78 -13.70
C ARG A 341 -1.58 14.77 -12.93
N ARG A 342 -1.81 14.50 -11.64
CA ARG A 342 -1.06 13.56 -10.82
C ARG A 342 -1.78 12.20 -10.78
N PRO A 343 -1.19 11.12 -11.31
CA PRO A 343 -1.80 9.80 -11.38
C PRO A 343 -2.02 9.09 -10.03
N SER A 344 -1.58 9.68 -8.90
CA SER A 344 -1.54 9.02 -7.59
C SER A 344 -2.56 9.55 -6.58
N ASP A 345 -3.45 10.48 -6.95
CA ASP A 345 -4.46 10.99 -6.02
C ASP A 345 -5.61 9.98 -5.90
N GLN A 346 -5.63 9.23 -4.78
CA GLN A 346 -6.73 8.34 -4.41
C GLN A 346 -8.06 9.08 -4.11
N HIS A 347 -8.01 10.42 -4.07
CA HIS A 347 -9.12 11.30 -3.72
C HIS A 347 -9.58 12.10 -4.95
N HIS A 348 -10.73 11.72 -5.50
CA HIS A 348 -11.38 12.36 -6.65
C HIS A 348 -12.37 13.47 -6.24
N ILE A 349 -12.66 13.59 -4.95
CA ILE A 349 -13.61 14.56 -4.40
C ILE A 349 -12.98 15.40 -3.30
N ASN A 350 -13.54 16.60 -3.08
CA ASN A 350 -13.32 17.40 -1.89
C ASN A 350 -14.59 17.38 -1.05
N ILE A 351 -14.43 17.16 0.26
CA ILE A 351 -15.52 17.11 1.22
C ILE A 351 -15.55 18.43 2.00
N SER A 352 -16.70 19.11 1.98
CA SER A 352 -16.96 20.31 2.75
C SER A 352 -16.94 20.01 4.25
N THR A 353 -16.39 20.94 5.04
CA THR A 353 -16.39 20.88 6.52
C THR A 353 -17.79 20.88 7.14
N LYS A 354 -18.81 21.24 6.36
CA LYS A 354 -20.22 21.21 6.78
C LYS A 354 -20.88 19.84 6.64
N LEU A 355 -20.23 18.88 5.98
CA LEU A 355 -20.82 17.56 5.79
C LEU A 355 -20.86 16.79 7.11
N SER A 356 -22.05 16.36 7.51
CA SER A 356 -22.19 15.51 8.69
C SER A 356 -22.10 14.01 8.36
N TRP A 357 -21.67 13.21 9.34
CA TRP A 357 -21.63 11.75 9.22
C TRP A 357 -23.02 11.15 8.97
N ASP A 358 -24.09 11.76 9.49
CA ASP A 358 -25.45 11.27 9.29
C ASP A 358 -25.98 11.55 7.87
N GLU A 359 -25.64 12.70 7.28
CA GLU A 359 -25.91 12.99 5.86
C GLU A 359 -25.11 12.06 4.96
N PHE A 360 -23.83 11.84 5.28
CA PHE A 360 -22.98 10.88 4.59
C PHE A 360 -23.56 9.47 4.61
N LYS A 361 -24.04 8.97 5.76
CA LYS A 361 -24.71 7.65 5.86
C LYS A 361 -25.93 7.56 4.94
N LYS A 362 -26.77 8.59 4.95
CA LYS A 362 -28.00 8.63 4.13
C LYS A 362 -27.67 8.59 2.64
N ALA A 363 -26.63 9.29 2.22
CA ALA A 363 -26.14 9.27 0.85
C ALA A 363 -25.51 7.92 0.48
N LEU A 364 -24.68 7.36 1.35
CA LEU A 364 -24.05 6.07 1.13
C LEU A 364 -25.09 4.93 1.01
N ALA A 365 -26.17 4.97 1.81
CA ALA A 365 -27.27 4.01 1.73
C ALA A 365 -28.06 4.07 0.42
N LYS A 366 -28.03 5.21 -0.30
CA LYS A 366 -28.67 5.38 -1.62
C LYS A 366 -27.79 4.90 -2.77
N THR A 367 -26.52 4.60 -2.52
CA THR A 367 -25.58 4.20 -3.56
C THR A 367 -25.86 2.74 -3.97
N PRO A 368 -26.18 2.45 -5.24
CA PRO A 368 -26.71 1.15 -5.68
C PRO A 368 -25.68 -0.01 -5.67
N ALA A 369 -24.45 0.23 -5.22
CA ALA A 369 -23.35 -0.72 -5.25
C ALA A 369 -23.03 -1.39 -3.89
N MET A 370 -23.93 -1.29 -2.90
CA MET A 370 -23.80 -1.97 -1.60
C MET A 370 -24.31 -3.41 -1.61
#